data_AF-A0A2N2D4R6-F1
#
_entry.id   AF-A0A2N2D4R6-F1
#
_cell.length_a   1.000
_cell.length_b   1.000
_cell.length_c   1.000
_cell.angle_alpha   90.00
_cell.angle_beta   90.00
_cell.angle_gamma   90.00
#
_symmetry.space_group_name_H-M   'P 1'
#
loop_
_entity.id
_entity.type
_entity.pdbx_description
1 polymer ?
#
loop_
_entity_poly.entity_id
_entity_poly.type
_entity_poly.pdbx_seq_one_letter_code
_entity_poly.pdbx_strand_id
1 'polypeptide(L)'
;MNANKYIKRQALIYSAMLLIGLVALFVGYILKFETHAMSGVAIGCIPTGLACLLITLYARNKPAMYRNIESEADERSIFIRNKTGATAFWLTFLYIGALTIFSNIITLSLNHVGTYTLIFMSVIYFFMFFINIKKY
;
A
#
# COMPACT_ATOMS: atom_id res chain seq x y z
N MET A 1 -2.38 -1.16 21.33
CA MET A 1 -0.95 -0.75 21.28
C MET A 1 -0.83 0.73 21.64
N ASN A 2 0.20 1.20 22.37
CA ASN A 2 0.32 2.64 22.70
C ASN A 2 0.40 3.49 21.41
N ALA A 3 -0.49 4.49 21.26
CA ALA A 3 -0.59 5.35 20.08
C ALA A 3 0.76 6.02 19.72
N ASN A 4 1.57 6.39 20.71
CA ASN A 4 2.89 6.96 20.45
C ASN A 4 3.86 5.96 19.79
N LYS A 5 3.76 4.67 20.14
CA LYS A 5 4.54 3.59 19.51
C LYS A 5 4.05 3.32 18.08
N TYR A 6 2.73 3.38 17.86
CA TYR A 6 2.14 3.29 16.51
C TYR A 6 2.61 4.43 15.60
N ILE A 7 2.54 5.68 16.07
CA ILE A 7 2.97 6.87 15.34
C ILE A 7 4.45 6.79 14.95
N LYS A 8 5.34 6.38 15.88
CA LYS A 8 6.77 6.19 15.57
C LYS A 8 6.98 5.13 14.50
N ARG A 9 6.25 4.01 14.56
CA ARG A 9 6.34 2.94 13.57
C ARG A 9 5.84 3.39 12.20
N GLN A 10 4.69 4.06 12.14
CA GLN A 10 4.12 4.62 10.93
C GLN A 10 5.08 5.63 10.29
N ALA A 11 5.64 6.55 11.08
CA ALA A 11 6.61 7.51 10.59
C ALA A 11 7.84 6.84 9.97
N LEU A 12 8.37 5.78 10.59
CA LEU A 12 9.49 5.01 10.03
C LEU A 12 9.12 4.36 8.70
N ILE A 13 7.93 3.77 8.59
CA ILE A 13 7.44 3.16 7.34
C ILE A 13 7.32 4.23 6.23
N TYR A 14 6.74 5.39 6.52
CA TYR A 14 6.58 6.46 5.54
C TYR A 14 7.92 7.10 5.15
N SER A 15 8.87 7.22 6.08
CA SER A 15 10.25 7.61 5.77
C SER A 15 10.94 6.59 4.88
N ALA A 16 10.75 5.28 5.12
CA ALA A 16 11.30 4.23 4.27
C ALA A 16 10.68 4.26 2.86
N MET A 17 9.36 4.47 2.73
CA MET A 17 8.72 4.69 1.43
C MET A 17 9.34 5.88 0.69
N LEU A 18 9.54 7.01 1.38
CA LEU A 18 10.20 8.18 0.80
C LEU A 18 11.60 7.85 0.28
N LEU A 19 12.39 7.12 1.08
CA LEU A 19 13.73 6.69 0.70
C LEU A 19 13.70 5.79 -0.55
N ILE A 20 12.79 4.81 -0.61
CA ILE A 20 12.60 3.96 -1.79
C ILE A 20 12.25 4.80 -3.02
N GLY A 21 11.37 5.78 -2.87
CA GLY A 21 11.01 6.69 -3.94
C GLY A 21 12.19 7.52 -4.44
N LEU A 22 13.03 8.04 -3.54
CA LEU A 22 14.25 8.78 -3.90
C LEU A 22 15.28 7.89 -4.60
N VAL A 23 15.47 6.66 -4.13
CA VAL A 23 16.35 5.67 -4.78
C VAL A 23 15.84 5.34 -6.18
N ALA A 24 14.53 5.11 -6.34
CA ALA A 24 13.92 4.87 -7.65
C ALA A 24 14.11 6.07 -8.59
N LEU A 25 13.95 7.30 -8.09
CA LEU A 25 14.19 8.51 -8.89
C LEU A 25 15.66 8.60 -9.32
N PHE A 26 16.61 8.33 -8.43
CA PHE A 26 18.04 8.29 -8.75
C PHE A 26 18.35 7.22 -9.83
N VAL A 27 17.89 5.98 -9.63
CA VAL A 27 18.12 4.88 -10.57
C VAL A 27 17.46 5.14 -11.93
N GLY A 28 16.23 5.66 -11.92
CA GLY A 28 15.45 5.91 -13.14
C GLY A 28 15.98 7.08 -13.98
N TYR A 29 16.37 8.20 -13.34
CA TYR A 29 16.80 9.41 -14.04
C TYR A 29 18.31 9.52 -14.25
N ILE A 30 19.13 9.11 -13.26
CA ILE A 30 20.58 9.28 -13.33
C ILE A 30 21.23 8.06 -14.01
N LEU A 31 20.86 6.85 -13.61
CA LEU A 31 21.38 5.62 -14.22
C LEU A 31 20.64 5.23 -15.51
N LYS A 32 19.54 5.92 -15.83
CA LYS A 32 18.68 5.67 -17.01
C LYS A 32 18.18 4.22 -17.10
N PHE A 33 18.01 3.56 -15.96
CA PHE A 33 17.55 2.18 -15.89
C PHE A 33 16.03 2.15 -15.71
N GLU A 34 15.31 1.48 -16.63
CA GLU A 34 13.86 1.29 -16.54
C GLU A 34 13.10 2.58 -16.18
N THR A 35 13.45 3.69 -16.84
CA THR A 35 13.05 5.04 -16.45
C THR A 35 11.54 5.18 -16.26
N HIS A 36 10.73 4.54 -17.10
CA HIS A 36 9.27 4.56 -16.96
C HIS A 36 8.78 3.86 -15.69
N ALA A 37 9.27 2.65 -15.40
CA ALA A 37 8.89 1.90 -14.20
C ALA A 37 9.38 2.60 -12.93
N MET A 38 10.64 3.05 -12.92
CA MET A 38 11.26 3.74 -11.79
C MET A 38 10.60 5.10 -11.51
N SER A 39 10.19 5.83 -12.55
CA SER A 39 9.41 7.08 -12.40
C SER A 39 8.04 6.79 -11.78
N GLY A 40 7.38 5.70 -12.18
CA GLY A 40 6.12 5.27 -11.56
C GLY A 40 6.27 4.99 -10.07
N VAL A 41 7.32 4.26 -9.67
CA VAL A 41 7.64 4.01 -8.26
C VAL A 41 7.93 5.30 -7.51
N ALA A 42 8.73 6.21 -8.08
CA ALA A 42 9.04 7.49 -7.46
C ALA A 42 7.79 8.36 -7.25
N ILE A 43 6.93 8.47 -8.27
CA ILE A 43 5.68 9.24 -8.21
C ILE A 43 4.68 8.61 -7.24
N GLY A 44 4.69 7.29 -7.04
CA GLY A 44 3.86 6.66 -6.00
C GLY A 44 4.43 6.88 -4.60
N CYS A 45 5.71 6.57 -4.39
CA CYS A 45 6.29 6.49 -3.07
C CYS A 45 6.62 7.85 -2.45
N ILE A 46 7.09 8.83 -3.23
CA ILE A 46 7.52 10.14 -2.72
C ILE A 46 6.33 10.95 -2.17
N PRO A 47 5.30 11.30 -2.96
CA PRO A 47 4.21 12.13 -2.46
C PRO A 47 3.40 11.40 -1.38
N THR A 48 3.17 10.09 -1.50
CA THR A 48 2.49 9.32 -0.45
C THR A 48 3.32 9.27 0.83
N GLY A 49 4.60 8.94 0.75
CA GLY A 49 5.49 8.92 1.92
C GLY A 49 5.56 10.28 2.60
N LEU A 50 5.70 11.36 1.83
CA LEU A 50 5.78 12.73 2.36
C LEU A 50 4.46 13.16 3.00
N ALA A 51 3.32 13.00 2.31
CA ALA A 51 2.01 13.38 2.83
C ALA A 51 1.67 12.62 4.11
N CYS A 52 1.85 11.30 4.11
CA CYS A 52 1.58 10.46 5.28
C CYS A 52 2.51 10.78 6.45
N LEU A 53 3.80 11.07 6.20
CA LEU A 53 4.73 11.50 7.22
C LEU A 53 4.30 12.83 7.85
N LEU A 54 3.94 13.82 7.03
CA LEU A 54 3.47 15.13 7.50
C LEU A 54 2.20 15.00 8.34
N ILE A 55 1.22 14.22 7.88
CA ILE A 55 -0.01 13.94 8.64
C ILE A 55 0.33 13.29 9.99
N THR A 56 1.23 12.30 10.00
CA THR A 56 1.62 11.57 11.22
C THR A 56 2.33 12.47 12.23
N LEU A 57 3.20 13.37 11.76
CA LEU A 57 3.88 14.34 12.61
C LEU A 57 2.92 15.40 13.15
N TYR A 58 2.02 15.89 12.31
CA TYR A 58 1.04 16.91 12.68
C TYR A 58 -0.02 16.38 13.66
N ALA A 59 -0.41 15.10 13.52
CA ALA A 59 -1.40 14.46 14.37
C ALA A 59 -1.00 14.42 15.85
N ARG A 60 0.31 14.43 16.17
CA ARG A 60 0.79 14.52 17.57
C ARG A 60 0.35 15.79 18.27
N ASN A 61 0.19 16.88 17.54
CA ASN A 61 -0.13 18.19 18.08
C ASN A 61 -1.65 18.51 18.01
N LYS A 62 -2.45 17.59 17.46
CA LYS A 62 -3.91 17.77 17.27
C LYS A 62 -4.69 16.67 17.98
N PRO A 63 -5.39 16.98 19.10
CA PRO A 63 -6.08 15.97 19.92
C PRO A 63 -7.10 15.12 19.16
N ALA A 64 -7.83 15.74 18.21
CA ALA A 64 -8.82 15.04 17.39
C ALA A 64 -8.19 14.00 16.46
N MET A 65 -7.07 14.33 15.82
CA MET A 65 -6.33 13.38 14.97
C MET A 65 -5.65 12.30 15.80
N TYR A 66 -5.11 12.65 16.98
CA TYR A 66 -4.51 11.69 17.89
C TYR A 66 -5.52 10.61 18.34
N ARG A 67 -6.75 11.00 18.68
CA ARG A 67 -7.84 10.05 19.01
C ARG A 67 -8.19 9.10 17.87
N ASN A 68 -8.18 9.58 16.62
CA ASN A 68 -8.40 8.72 15.46
C ASN A 68 -7.24 7.71 15.27
N ILE A 69 -6.01 8.14 15.51
CA ILE A 69 -4.86 7.24 15.47
C ILE A 69 -4.93 6.20 16.60
N GLU A 70 -5.46 6.59 17.76
CA GLU A 70 -5.69 5.68 18.88
C GLU A 70 -6.74 4.62 18.55
N SER A 71 -7.83 4.98 17.85
CA SER A 71 -8.83 4.01 17.37
C SER A 71 -8.31 3.12 16.23
N GLU A 72 -7.40 3.61 15.38
CA GLU A 72 -6.69 2.77 14.41
C GLU A 72 -5.70 1.79 15.06
N ALA A 73 -5.09 2.20 16.18
CA ALA A 73 -4.17 1.38 16.96
C ALA A 73 -4.88 0.38 17.89
N ASP A 74 -6.21 0.38 17.86
CA ASP A 74 -7.07 -0.54 18.59
C ASP A 74 -7.02 -1.95 17.99
N GLU A 75 -7.16 -2.96 18.84
CA GLU A 75 -6.89 -4.35 18.45
C GLU A 75 -7.87 -4.85 17.38
N ARG A 76 -9.13 -4.42 17.45
CA ARG A 76 -10.15 -4.72 16.44
C ARG A 76 -9.79 -4.15 15.07
N SER A 77 -9.36 -2.89 15.01
CA SER A 77 -8.94 -2.23 13.78
C SER A 77 -7.72 -2.92 13.15
N ILE A 78 -6.74 -3.29 13.98
CA ILE A 78 -5.55 -4.05 13.55
C ILE A 78 -5.95 -5.43 13.02
N PHE A 79 -6.83 -6.13 13.73
CA PHE A 79 -7.33 -7.45 13.33
C PHE A 79 -8.05 -7.40 11.98
N ILE A 80 -8.98 -6.46 11.80
CA ILE A 80 -9.73 -6.27 10.55
C ILE A 80 -8.75 -6.01 9.41
N ARG A 81 -7.79 -5.09 9.59
CA ARG A 81 -6.80 -4.77 8.56
C ARG A 81 -5.93 -5.98 8.18
N ASN A 82 -5.41 -6.71 9.17
CA ASN A 82 -4.58 -7.89 8.92
C ASN A 82 -5.36 -8.99 8.20
N LYS A 83 -6.62 -9.22 8.62
CA LYS A 83 -7.50 -10.21 7.99
C LYS A 83 -7.86 -9.83 6.56
N THR A 84 -8.21 -8.57 6.34
CA THR A 84 -8.45 -8.03 4.99
C THR A 84 -7.24 -8.19 4.10
N GLY A 85 -6.06 -7.78 4.58
CA GLY A 85 -4.81 -7.89 3.83
C GLY A 85 -4.49 -9.33 3.45
N ALA A 86 -4.61 -10.27 4.39
CA ALA A 86 -4.37 -11.68 4.13
C ALA A 86 -5.35 -12.26 3.10
N THR A 87 -6.66 -12.00 3.24
CA THR A 87 -7.64 -12.52 2.27
C THR A 87 -7.47 -11.90 0.89
N ALA A 88 -7.22 -10.59 0.82
CA ALA A 88 -6.98 -9.91 -0.44
C ALA A 88 -5.73 -10.45 -1.15
N PHE A 89 -4.64 -10.68 -0.40
CA PHE A 89 -3.43 -11.28 -0.93
C PHE A 89 -3.70 -12.66 -1.55
N TRP A 90 -4.41 -13.55 -0.84
CA TRP A 90 -4.72 -14.88 -1.36
C TRP A 90 -5.61 -14.85 -2.61
N LEU A 91 -6.59 -13.96 -2.66
CA LEU A 91 -7.44 -13.78 -3.85
C LEU A 91 -6.65 -13.25 -5.05
N THR A 92 -5.78 -12.26 -4.84
CA THR A 92 -4.89 -11.76 -5.89
C THR A 92 -3.89 -12.82 -6.33
N PHE A 93 -3.37 -13.62 -5.41
CA PHE A 93 -2.47 -14.73 -5.74
C PHE A 93 -3.14 -15.78 -6.62
N LEU A 94 -4.36 -16.19 -6.28
CA LEU A 94 -5.15 -17.12 -7.10
C LEU A 94 -5.47 -16.54 -8.48
N TYR A 95 -5.78 -15.25 -8.56
CA TYR A 95 -5.98 -14.54 -9.82
C TYR A 95 -4.74 -14.57 -10.72
N ILE A 96 -3.55 -14.27 -10.17
CA ILE A 96 -2.28 -14.35 -10.91
C ILE A 96 -2.01 -15.79 -11.36
N GLY A 97 -2.26 -16.77 -10.50
CA GLY A 97 -2.14 -18.19 -10.82
C GLY A 97 -3.04 -18.59 -12.01
N ALA A 98 -4.30 -18.15 -12.00
CA ALA A 98 -5.22 -18.39 -13.11
C ALA A 98 -4.72 -17.74 -14.41
N LEU A 99 -4.32 -16.47 -14.38
CA LEU A 99 -3.74 -15.80 -15.55
C LEU A 99 -2.52 -16.54 -16.11
N THR A 100 -1.69 -17.10 -15.22
CA THR A 100 -0.51 -17.87 -15.62
C THR A 100 -0.89 -19.15 -16.35
N ILE A 101 -1.90 -19.90 -15.86
CA ILE A 101 -2.41 -21.11 -16.52
C ILE A 101 -3.04 -20.79 -17.88
N PHE A 102 -3.79 -19.69 -17.96
CA PHE A 102 -4.47 -19.26 -19.19
C PHE A 102 -3.59 -18.41 -20.12
N SER A 103 -2.30 -18.25 -19.82
CA SER A 103 -1.38 -17.39 -20.60
C SER A 103 -1.22 -17.86 -22.06
N ASN A 104 -1.36 -19.17 -22.32
CA ASN A 104 -1.31 -19.73 -23.67
C ASN A 104 -2.59 -19.47 -24.49
N ILE A 105 -3.68 -19.04 -23.84
CA ILE A 105 -4.99 -18.79 -24.45
C ILE A 105 -5.24 -17.28 -24.55
N ILE A 106 -4.74 -16.50 -23.59
CA ILE A 106 -4.95 -15.06 -23.49
C ILE A 106 -3.68 -14.32 -23.90
N THR A 107 -3.67 -13.73 -25.09
CA THR A 107 -2.60 -12.86 -25.56
C THR A 107 -2.75 -11.46 -24.96
N LEU A 108 -2.25 -11.28 -23.73
CA LEU A 108 -2.11 -9.97 -23.09
C LEU A 108 -0.63 -9.63 -22.95
N SER A 109 -0.26 -8.39 -23.27
CA SER A 109 1.09 -7.90 -22.98
C SER A 109 1.32 -7.84 -21.46
N LEU A 110 2.56 -8.02 -21.02
CA LEU A 110 2.95 -7.96 -19.60
C LEU A 110 2.51 -6.66 -18.91
N ASN A 111 2.56 -5.52 -19.61
CA ASN A 111 2.17 -4.21 -19.07
C ASN A 111 0.68 -4.15 -18.73
N HIS A 112 -0.18 -4.71 -19.58
CA HIS A 112 -1.62 -4.82 -19.32
C HIS A 112 -1.91 -5.74 -18.13
N VAL A 113 -1.23 -6.88 -18.06
CA VAL A 113 -1.35 -7.82 -16.92
C VAL A 113 -0.98 -7.14 -15.60
N GLY A 114 0.15 -6.45 -15.56
CA GLY A 114 0.59 -5.71 -14.37
C GLY A 114 -0.41 -4.64 -13.95
N THR A 115 -0.90 -3.85 -14.91
CA THR A 115 -1.88 -2.78 -14.65
C THR A 115 -3.20 -3.34 -14.11
N TYR A 116 -3.76 -4.37 -14.75
CA TYR A 116 -5.00 -5.00 -14.30
C TYR A 116 -4.85 -5.68 -12.95
N THR A 117 -3.69 -6.28 -12.67
CA THR A 117 -3.40 -6.88 -11.37
C THR A 117 -3.39 -5.85 -10.26
N LEU A 118 -2.78 -4.68 -10.46
CA LEU A 118 -2.77 -3.59 -9.47
C LEU A 118 -4.18 -3.05 -9.18
N ILE A 119 -4.98 -2.88 -10.22
CA ILE A 119 -6.39 -2.46 -10.08
C ILE A 119 -7.18 -3.53 -9.33
N PHE A 120 -7.07 -4.80 -9.74
CA PHE A 120 -7.77 -5.92 -9.10
C PHE A 120 -7.40 -6.06 -7.62
N MET A 121 -6.11 -5.97 -7.28
CA MET A 121 -5.62 -6.02 -5.90
C MET A 121 -6.23 -4.90 -5.05
N SER A 122 -6.30 -3.68 -5.59
CA SER A 122 -6.89 -2.52 -4.91
C SER A 122 -8.39 -2.74 -4.66
N VAL A 123 -9.13 -3.16 -5.70
CA VAL A 123 -10.58 -3.42 -5.62
C VAL A 123 -10.89 -4.52 -4.60
N ILE A 124 -10.19 -5.65 -4.67
CA ILE A 124 -10.39 -6.76 -3.74
C ILE A 124 -10.07 -6.34 -2.30
N TYR A 125 -8.98 -5.60 -2.08
CA TYR A 125 -8.64 -5.12 -0.74
C TYR A 125 -9.76 -4.27 -0.14
N PHE A 126 -10.25 -3.26 -0.86
CA PHE A 126 -11.33 -2.40 -0.36
C PHE A 126 -12.65 -3.18 -0.19
N PHE A 127 -12.99 -4.05 -1.13
CA PHE A 127 -14.17 -4.90 -1.02
C PHE A 127 -14.15 -5.75 0.25
N MET A 128 -13.03 -6.45 0.50
CA MET A 128 -12.85 -7.27 1.70
C MET A 128 -12.80 -6.42 2.98
N PHE A 129 -12.24 -5.20 2.90
CA PHE A 129 -12.22 -4.26 4.01
C PHE A 129 -13.63 -3.89 4.48
N PHE A 130 -14.51 -3.51 3.55
CA PHE A 130 -15.90 -3.15 3.88
C PHE A 130 -16.70 -4.33 4.44
N ILE A 131 -16.47 -5.54 3.91
CA ILE A 131 -17.08 -6.76 4.46
C ILE A 131 -16.62 -7.00 5.90
N ASN A 132 -15.31 -6.93 6.15
CA ASN A 132 -14.76 -7.21 7.46
C ASN A 132 -15.13 -6.14 8.49
N ILE A 133 -15.27 -4.87 8.10
CA ILE A 133 -15.81 -3.80 8.97
C ILE A 133 -17.24 -4.12 9.43
N LYS A 134 -18.11 -4.59 8.52
CA LYS A 134 -19.49 -4.90 8.88
C LYS A 134 -19.61 -6.16 9.73
N LYS A 135 -18.68 -7.11 9.54
CA LYS A 135 -18.73 -8.43 10.18
C LYS A 135 -18.13 -8.44 11.59
N TYR A 136 -17.07 -7.67 11.82
CA TYR A 136 -16.28 -7.71 13.06
C TYR A 136 -16.34 -6.38 13.77
#